data_AF-A0A5C7EG34-F1
#
_entry.id   AF-A0A5C7EG34-F1
#
_cell.length_a   1.000
_cell.length_b   1.000
_cell.length_c   1.000
_cell.angle_alpha   90.00
_cell.angle_beta   90.00
_cell.angle_gamma   90.00
#
_symmetry.space_group_name_H-M   'P 1'
#
loop_
_entity.id
_entity.type
_entity.pdbx_description
1 polymer ?
#
loop_
_entity_poly.entity_id
_entity_poly.type
_entity_poly.pdbx_seq_one_letter_code
_entity_poly.pdbx_strand_id
1 'polypeptide(L)'
;MMAFTHIAFGAASALLAAEWLDAPAPQAVLMLAGGVLGSMLPDIDHPGSAFGRRVPFLSIPLSAIFGHRGVTHSLLAVVGMSALAWYSLHHLDWHPGYSVPFVVGIAAGYLSHLAGDWMTNTGVPLLWPSRRRFVAPLRIFAGSTVEYLLAFALYAVAFVLASRRF
;
A
#
# COMPACT_ATOMS: atom_id res chain seq x y z
N MET A 1 3.07 2.62 -10.22
CA MET A 1 3.94 3.80 -10.12
C MET A 1 5.33 3.29 -9.75
N MET A 2 6.31 4.15 -9.46
CA MET A 2 7.56 3.69 -8.85
C MET A 2 7.33 3.28 -7.40
N ALA A 3 8.11 2.32 -6.92
CA ALA A 3 8.06 1.89 -5.51
C ALA A 3 8.31 3.05 -4.53
N PHE A 4 9.18 4.00 -4.89
CA PHE A 4 9.42 5.24 -4.13
C PHE A 4 8.12 6.02 -3.90
N THR A 5 7.34 6.24 -4.96
CA THR A 5 6.05 6.92 -4.90
C THR A 5 5.04 6.16 -4.05
N HIS A 6 4.99 4.83 -4.18
CA HIS A 6 4.09 3.99 -3.37
C HIS A 6 4.41 4.07 -1.88
N ILE A 7 5.70 4.05 -1.50
CA ILE A 7 6.12 4.24 -0.11
C ILE A 7 5.71 5.63 0.41
N ALA A 8 5.85 6.67 -0.40
CA ALA A 8 5.40 8.02 -0.03
C ALA A 8 3.89 8.06 0.25
N PHE A 9 3.09 7.44 -0.63
CA PHE A 9 1.65 7.28 -0.46
C PHE A 9 1.31 6.50 0.81
N GLY A 10 1.97 5.37 1.05
CA GLY A 10 1.73 4.52 2.21
C GLY A 10 2.08 5.19 3.53
N ALA A 11 3.20 5.91 3.59
CA ALA A 11 3.60 6.67 4.76
C ALA A 11 2.63 7.82 5.05
N ALA A 12 2.29 8.62 4.04
CA ALA A 12 1.39 9.75 4.19
C ALA A 12 -0.03 9.30 4.57
N SER A 13 -0.58 8.29 3.89
CA SER A 13 -1.94 7.79 4.17
C SER A 13 -2.07 7.17 5.55
N ALA A 14 -1.06 6.43 6.01
CA ALA A 14 -1.07 5.83 7.34
C ALA A 14 -0.96 6.87 8.46
N LEU A 15 -0.12 7.90 8.29
CA LEU A 15 0.00 8.98 9.27
C LEU A 15 -1.26 9.87 9.29
N LEU A 16 -1.88 10.13 8.14
CA LEU A 16 -3.19 10.80 8.09
C LEU A 16 -4.26 9.98 8.79
N ALA A 17 -4.29 8.66 8.59
CA ALA A 17 -5.21 7.78 9.30
C ALA A 17 -4.93 7.80 10.82
N ALA A 18 -3.67 7.85 11.23
CA ALA A 18 -3.30 7.93 12.65
C ALA A 18 -3.77 9.25 13.29
N GLU A 19 -3.64 10.37 12.58
CA GLU A 19 -4.17 11.67 13.00
C GLU A 19 -5.70 11.67 13.08
N TRP A 20 -6.37 11.13 12.05
CA TRP A 20 -7.84 11.06 12.02
C TRP A 20 -8.43 10.18 13.14
N LEU A 21 -7.74 9.11 13.52
CA LEU A 21 -8.13 8.21 14.60
C LEU A 21 -7.67 8.66 15.99
N ASP A 22 -6.98 9.81 16.09
CA ASP A 22 -6.35 10.28 17.32
C ASP A 22 -5.49 9.21 18.02
N ALA A 23 -4.77 8.41 17.23
CA ALA A 23 -4.00 7.28 17.75
C ALA A 23 -2.85 7.78 18.66
N PRO A 24 -2.48 7.14 19.78
CA PRO A 24 -1.27 7.51 20.51
C PRO A 24 0.00 7.21 19.69
N ALA A 25 1.11 7.85 20.04
CA ALA A 25 2.38 7.74 19.31
C ALA A 25 2.82 6.27 19.02
N PRO A 26 2.78 5.32 19.98
CA PRO A 26 3.16 3.93 19.69
C PRO A 26 2.29 3.27 18.60
N GLN A 27 0.99 3.59 18.56
CA GLN A 27 0.08 3.08 17.54
C GLN A 27 0.34 3.75 16.19
N ALA A 28 0.68 5.04 16.18
CA ALA A 28 1.04 5.76 14.97
C ALA A 28 2.30 5.19 14.29
N VAL A 29 3.31 4.77 15.07
CA VAL A 29 4.49 4.07 14.55
C VAL A 29 4.09 2.77 13.85
N LEU A 30 3.20 1.99 14.47
CA LEU A 30 2.72 0.74 13.88
C LEU A 30 1.88 0.96 12.63
N MET A 31 1.03 2.00 12.62
CA MET A 31 0.29 2.40 11.44
C MET A 31 1.23 2.80 10.32
N LEU A 32 2.26 3.61 10.59
CA LEU A 32 3.29 3.99 9.60
C LEU A 32 4.03 2.76 9.05
N ALA A 33 4.48 1.85 9.92
CA ALA A 33 5.15 0.62 9.50
C ALA A 33 4.21 -0.25 8.63
N GLY A 34 2.96 -0.41 9.05
CA GLY A 34 1.93 -1.09 8.29
C GLY A 34 1.66 -0.41 6.95
N GLY A 35 1.61 0.92 6.90
CA GLY A 35 1.39 1.72 5.70
C GLY A 35 2.46 1.53 4.64
N VAL A 36 3.72 1.63 5.07
CA VAL A 36 4.87 1.39 4.19
C VAL A 36 4.85 -0.04 3.66
N LEU A 37 4.66 -1.04 4.52
CA LEU A 37 4.60 -2.44 4.09
C LEU A 37 3.40 -2.70 3.17
N GLY A 38 2.21 -2.22 3.55
CA GLY A 38 0.96 -2.36 2.81
C GLY A 38 1.03 -1.75 1.42
N SER A 39 1.72 -0.61 1.27
CA SER A 39 1.95 0.01 -0.05
C SER A 39 2.87 -0.78 -0.96
N MET A 40 3.63 -1.76 -0.44
CA MET A 40 4.54 -2.58 -1.24
C MET A 40 3.96 -3.97 -1.56
N LEU A 41 2.93 -4.40 -0.83
CA LEU A 41 2.32 -5.73 -1.00
C LEU A 41 1.76 -6.00 -2.40
N PRO A 42 1.06 -5.05 -3.08
CA PRO A 42 0.44 -5.34 -4.37
C PRO A 42 1.44 -5.79 -5.44
N ASP A 43 2.61 -5.14 -5.45
CA ASP A 43 3.70 -5.35 -6.42
C ASP A 43 4.50 -6.65 -6.18
N ILE A 44 4.18 -7.44 -5.15
CA ILE A 44 4.71 -8.81 -4.98
C ILE A 44 4.43 -9.65 -6.23
N ASP A 45 3.38 -9.32 -7.00
CA ASP A 45 2.95 -10.06 -8.18
C ASP A 45 3.92 -10.04 -9.36
N HIS A 46 4.97 -9.22 -9.35
CA HIS A 46 5.86 -9.06 -10.50
C HIS A 46 7.35 -9.26 -10.14
N PRO A 47 8.06 -10.22 -10.75
CA PRO A 47 9.46 -10.53 -10.41
C PRO A 47 10.44 -9.39 -10.75
N GLY A 48 10.03 -8.46 -11.61
CA GLY A 48 10.79 -7.26 -11.92
C GLY A 48 10.61 -6.11 -10.92
N SER A 49 9.58 -6.15 -10.06
CA SER A 49 9.29 -5.06 -9.11
C SER A 49 10.30 -5.03 -7.97
N ALA A 50 10.37 -3.90 -7.25
CA ALA A 50 11.28 -3.74 -6.13
C ALA A 50 11.10 -4.86 -5.10
N PHE A 51 9.86 -5.19 -4.74
CA PHE A 51 9.58 -6.19 -3.72
C PHE A 51 9.49 -7.61 -4.30
N GLY A 52 8.82 -7.82 -5.44
CA GLY A 52 8.65 -9.13 -6.06
C GLY A 52 9.98 -9.81 -6.39
N ARG A 53 11.02 -9.06 -6.82
CA ARG A 53 12.37 -9.60 -7.06
C ARG A 53 13.00 -10.26 -5.82
N ARG A 54 12.59 -9.85 -4.61
CA ARG A 54 13.12 -10.39 -3.34
C ARG A 54 12.41 -11.67 -2.90
N VAL A 55 11.24 -11.98 -3.45
CA VAL A 55 10.42 -13.15 -3.12
C VAL A 55 10.01 -13.91 -4.39
N PRO A 56 10.98 -14.42 -5.18
CA PRO A 56 10.71 -15.02 -6.49
C PRO A 56 9.76 -16.22 -6.43
N PHE A 57 9.76 -16.95 -5.32
CA PHE A 57 8.87 -18.09 -5.07
C PHE A 57 7.39 -17.70 -5.01
N LEU A 58 7.05 -16.44 -4.68
CA LEU A 58 5.70 -15.89 -4.77
C LEU A 58 5.49 -15.15 -6.08
N SER A 59 6.44 -14.29 -6.48
CA SER A 59 6.24 -13.39 -7.60
C SER A 59 6.15 -14.11 -8.95
N ILE A 60 6.91 -15.18 -9.16
CA ILE A 60 6.91 -15.92 -10.43
C ILE A 60 5.58 -16.64 -10.64
N PRO A 61 5.06 -17.45 -9.70
CA PRO A 61 3.74 -18.08 -9.85
C PRO A 61 2.61 -17.07 -9.99
N LEU A 62 2.61 -16.00 -9.17
CA LEU A 62 1.58 -14.95 -9.26
C LEU A 62 1.58 -14.28 -10.63
N SER A 63 2.75 -13.88 -11.11
CA SER A 63 2.91 -13.28 -12.44
C SER A 63 2.47 -14.23 -13.55
N ALA A 64 2.75 -15.53 -13.43
CA ALA A 64 2.40 -16.52 -14.45
C ALA A 64 0.90 -16.80 -14.53
N ILE A 65 0.21 -16.85 -13.37
CA ILE A 65 -1.21 -17.22 -13.28
C ILE A 65 -2.12 -16.00 -13.49
N PHE A 66 -1.79 -14.87 -12.85
CA PHE A 66 -2.67 -13.69 -12.80
C PHE A 66 -2.16 -12.51 -13.64
N GLY A 67 -0.91 -12.56 -14.10
CA GLY A 67 -0.25 -11.42 -14.75
C GLY A 67 0.07 -10.29 -13.77
N HIS A 68 0.72 -9.23 -14.28
CA HIS A 68 0.95 -8.01 -13.50
C HIS A 68 -0.35 -7.20 -13.37
N ARG A 69 -0.60 -6.68 -12.17
CA ARG A 69 -1.82 -5.93 -11.82
C ARG A 69 -3.07 -6.78 -11.99
N GLY A 70 -3.00 -8.01 -11.50
CA GLY A 70 -4.09 -8.98 -11.44
C GLY A 70 -4.82 -8.92 -10.10
N VAL A 71 -4.94 -10.08 -9.44
CA VAL A 71 -5.67 -10.21 -8.16
C VAL A 71 -5.12 -9.29 -7.06
N THR A 72 -3.81 -9.09 -6.99
CA THR A 72 -3.16 -8.24 -5.97
C THR A 72 -3.47 -6.74 -6.12
N HIS A 73 -4.07 -6.32 -7.24
CA HIS A 73 -4.42 -4.93 -7.48
C HIS A 73 -5.94 -4.70 -7.42
N SER A 74 -6.60 -5.40 -6.49
CA SER A 74 -8.05 -5.39 -6.31
C SER A 74 -8.45 -5.04 -4.87
N LEU A 75 -9.69 -4.58 -4.69
CA LEU A 75 -10.25 -4.36 -3.34
C LEU A 75 -10.39 -5.67 -2.58
N LEU A 76 -10.61 -6.79 -3.28
CA LEU A 76 -10.60 -8.12 -2.68
C LEU A 76 -9.26 -8.42 -2.01
N ALA A 77 -8.15 -8.07 -2.65
CA ALA A 77 -6.83 -8.29 -2.07
C ALA A 77 -6.54 -7.37 -0.88
N VAL A 78 -7.06 -6.14 -0.85
CA VAL A 78 -7.00 -5.28 0.35
C VAL A 78 -7.64 -5.97 1.54
N VAL A 79 -8.88 -6.44 1.37
CA VAL A 79 -9.63 -7.13 2.43
C VAL A 79 -8.93 -8.42 2.83
N GLY A 80 -8.56 -9.26 1.85
CA GLY A 80 -7.92 -10.55 2.09
C GLY A 80 -6.57 -10.42 2.82
N MET A 81 -5.70 -9.49 2.40
CA MET A 81 -4.41 -9.28 3.04
C MET A 81 -4.53 -8.63 4.41
N SER A 82 -5.48 -7.71 4.60
CA SER A 82 -5.74 -7.11 5.93
C SER A 82 -6.31 -8.13 6.91
N ALA A 83 -7.23 -8.98 6.46
CA ALA A 83 -7.79 -10.06 7.25
C ALA A 83 -6.74 -11.12 7.60
N LEU A 84 -5.89 -11.49 6.64
CA LEU A 84 -4.77 -12.41 6.88
C LEU A 84 -3.79 -11.83 7.90
N ALA A 85 -3.40 -10.56 7.75
CA ALA A 85 -2.53 -9.90 8.71
C ALA A 85 -3.15 -9.88 10.10
N TRP A 86 -4.42 -9.48 10.23
CA TRP A 86 -5.12 -9.49 11.51
C TRP A 86 -5.17 -10.89 12.14
N TYR A 87 -5.56 -11.90 11.36
CA TYR A 87 -5.67 -13.29 11.81
C TYR A 87 -4.32 -13.83 12.29
N SER A 88 -3.24 -13.61 11.53
CA SER A 88 -1.90 -14.03 11.91
C SER A 88 -1.44 -13.37 13.20
N LEU A 89 -1.63 -12.06 13.34
CA LEU A 89 -1.17 -11.32 14.51
C LEU A 89 -1.97 -11.66 15.77
N HIS A 90 -3.27 -11.89 15.60
CA HIS A 90 -4.15 -12.34 16.68
C HIS A 90 -3.74 -13.74 17.19
N HIS A 91 -3.40 -14.68 16.29
CA HIS A 91 -2.99 -16.03 16.71
C HIS A 91 -1.55 -16.18 17.18
N LEU A 92 -0.71 -15.19 16.90
CA LEU A 92 0.64 -15.11 17.46
C LEU A 92 0.66 -14.41 18.83
N ASP A 93 -0.52 -14.09 19.39
CA ASP A 93 -0.68 -13.28 20.61
C ASP A 93 0.16 -11.99 20.56
N TRP A 94 0.28 -11.37 19.38
CA TRP A 94 1.10 -10.18 19.22
C TRP A 94 0.48 -9.02 19.99
N HIS A 95 1.06 -8.77 21.17
CA HIS A 95 0.72 -7.73 22.14
C HIS A 95 -0.66 -7.07 21.98
N PRO A 96 -1.62 -7.38 22.87
CA PRO A 96 -2.97 -6.82 22.83
C PRO A 96 -2.97 -5.30 22.67
N GLY A 97 -3.66 -4.80 21.63
CA GLY A 97 -3.77 -3.36 21.31
C GLY A 97 -2.86 -2.84 20.20
N TYR A 98 -1.91 -3.63 19.70
CA TYR A 98 -0.98 -3.19 18.63
C TYR A 98 -1.24 -3.82 17.25
N SER A 99 -1.92 -4.97 17.21
CA SER A 99 -2.27 -5.65 15.96
C SER A 99 -3.21 -4.82 15.08
N VAL A 100 -4.24 -4.21 15.66
CA VAL A 100 -5.23 -3.40 14.93
C VAL A 100 -4.59 -2.16 14.28
N PRO A 101 -3.82 -1.31 14.99
CA PRO A 101 -3.11 -0.19 14.37
C PRO A 101 -2.23 -0.61 13.18
N PHE A 102 -1.47 -1.69 13.32
CA PHE A 102 -0.63 -2.18 12.23
C PHE A 102 -1.46 -2.61 11.00
N VAL A 103 -2.58 -3.31 11.22
CA VAL A 103 -3.50 -3.74 10.14
C VAL A 103 -4.19 -2.54 9.48
N VAL A 104 -4.59 -1.52 10.25
CA VAL A 104 -5.12 -0.26 9.68
C VAL A 104 -4.06 0.41 8.81
N GLY A 105 -2.80 0.42 9.27
CA GLY A 105 -1.66 0.84 8.47
C GLY A 105 -1.58 0.08 7.14
N ILE A 106 -1.59 -1.26 7.18
CA ILE A 106 -1.57 -2.10 5.97
C ILE A 106 -2.70 -1.72 5.01
N ALA A 107 -3.93 -1.61 5.52
CA ALA A 107 -5.08 -1.28 4.70
C ALA A 107 -4.94 0.10 4.04
N ALA A 108 -4.53 1.13 4.80
CA ALA A 108 -4.30 2.47 4.29
C ALA A 108 -3.20 2.50 3.22
N GLY A 109 -2.08 1.81 3.48
CA GLY A 109 -0.98 1.65 2.54
C GLY A 109 -1.41 0.98 1.24
N TYR A 110 -2.10 -0.15 1.34
CA TYR A 110 -2.58 -0.93 0.19
C TYR A 110 -3.57 -0.12 -0.65
N LEU A 111 -4.54 0.54 -0.01
CA LEU A 111 -5.51 1.40 -0.71
C LEU A 111 -4.82 2.56 -1.40
N SER A 112 -3.80 3.16 -0.77
CA SER A 112 -3.02 4.24 -1.38
C SER A 112 -2.19 3.77 -2.58
N HIS A 113 -1.69 2.53 -2.56
CA HIS A 113 -1.07 1.91 -3.75
C HIS A 113 -2.07 1.79 -4.89
N LEU A 114 -3.27 1.25 -4.63
CA LEU A 114 -4.32 1.13 -5.64
C LEU A 114 -4.73 2.50 -6.18
N ALA A 115 -4.82 3.52 -5.32
CA ALA A 115 -5.11 4.90 -5.73
C ALA A 115 -4.00 5.45 -6.64
N GLY A 116 -2.72 5.22 -6.30
CA GLY A 116 -1.58 5.56 -7.13
C GLY A 116 -1.66 4.90 -8.50
N ASP A 117 -1.89 3.59 -8.54
CA ASP A 117 -1.97 2.86 -9.81
C ASP A 117 -3.24 3.15 -10.61
N TRP A 118 -4.34 3.51 -9.96
CA TRP A 118 -5.55 4.05 -10.61
C TRP A 118 -5.25 5.32 -11.39
N MET A 119 -4.32 6.15 -10.91
CA MET A 119 -3.84 7.36 -11.61
C MET A 119 -2.83 7.07 -12.72
N THR A 120 -2.46 5.82 -12.99
CA THR A 120 -1.57 5.48 -14.11
C THR A 120 -2.36 5.19 -15.40
N ASN A 121 -1.69 5.22 -16.55
CA ASN A 121 -2.34 5.00 -17.85
C ASN A 121 -3.04 3.64 -18.00
N THR A 122 -2.60 2.63 -17.26
CA THR A 122 -3.16 1.26 -17.34
C THR A 122 -4.21 0.99 -16.27
N GLY A 123 -4.27 1.81 -15.22
CA GLY A 123 -5.21 1.64 -14.13
C GLY A 123 -5.10 0.30 -13.40
N VAL A 124 -6.15 -0.02 -12.63
CA VAL A 124 -6.23 -1.23 -11.79
C VAL A 124 -7.59 -1.93 -11.91
N PRO A 125 -7.65 -3.27 -11.82
CA PRO A 125 -8.89 -4.03 -11.80
C PRO A 125 -9.50 -4.09 -10.39
N LEU A 126 -10.03 -2.97 -9.89
CA LEU A 126 -10.55 -2.85 -8.52
C LEU A 126 -11.56 -3.95 -8.14
N LEU A 127 -12.35 -4.41 -9.11
CA LEU A 127 -13.42 -5.40 -8.95
C LEU A 127 -13.05 -6.80 -9.47
N TRP A 128 -11.76 -7.15 -9.44
CA TRP A 128 -11.31 -8.51 -9.76
C TRP A 128 -12.18 -9.54 -8.98
N PRO A 129 -12.69 -10.61 -9.62
CA PRO A 129 -12.25 -11.23 -10.88
C PRO A 129 -12.77 -10.58 -12.17
N SER A 130 -13.60 -9.54 -12.09
CA SER A 130 -13.93 -8.75 -13.27
C SER A 130 -12.66 -8.11 -13.84
N ARG A 131 -12.41 -8.31 -15.14
CA ARG A 131 -11.22 -7.76 -15.83
C ARG A 131 -11.35 -6.27 -16.17
N ARG A 132 -12.45 -5.62 -15.77
CA ARG A 132 -12.67 -4.19 -15.99
C ARG A 132 -11.61 -3.38 -15.23
N ARG A 133 -10.83 -2.59 -15.97
CA ARG A 133 -9.83 -1.67 -15.41
C ARG A 133 -10.44 -0.30 -15.18
N PHE A 134 -10.15 0.27 -14.02
CA PHE A 134 -10.49 1.63 -13.66
C PHE A 134 -9.26 2.50 -13.84
N VAL A 135 -9.42 3.62 -14.55
CA VAL A 135 -8.35 4.58 -14.86
C VAL A 135 -8.84 5.97 -14.48
N ALA A 136 -8.03 6.75 -13.79
CA ALA A 136 -8.39 8.11 -13.42
C ALA A 136 -8.44 9.04 -14.65
N PRO A 137 -9.26 10.10 -14.62
CA PRO A 137 -9.27 11.12 -15.67
C PRO A 137 -7.92 11.83 -15.82
N LEU A 138 -7.22 12.07 -14.71
CA LEU A 138 -5.88 12.65 -14.67
C LEU A 138 -4.84 11.53 -14.54
N ARG A 139 -3.90 11.48 -15.47
CA ARG A 139 -2.94 10.38 -15.58
C ARG A 139 -1.51 10.84 -15.27
N ILE A 140 -0.80 10.03 -14.49
CA ILE A 140 0.59 10.22 -14.12
C ILE A 140 1.41 9.10 -14.76
N PHE A 141 2.49 9.49 -15.44
CA PHE A 141 3.43 8.56 -16.06
C PHE A 141 4.50 8.16 -15.06
N ALA A 142 4.80 6.86 -15.00
CA ALA A 142 5.89 6.35 -14.16
C ALA A 142 7.23 6.96 -14.61
N GLY A 143 8.03 7.42 -13.65
CA GLY A 143 9.32 8.10 -13.87
C GLY A 143 9.20 9.56 -14.32
N SER A 144 7.99 10.13 -14.39
CA SER A 144 7.81 11.53 -14.80
C SER A 144 8.16 12.52 -13.68
N THR A 145 8.52 13.75 -14.04
CA THR A 145 8.76 14.83 -13.07
C THR A 145 7.55 15.07 -12.16
N VAL A 146 6.33 14.95 -12.70
CA VAL A 146 5.09 15.10 -11.93
C VAL A 146 4.98 14.03 -10.85
N GLU A 147 5.35 12.78 -11.15
CA GLU A 147 5.36 11.70 -10.16
C GLU A 147 6.36 11.98 -9.03
N TYR A 148 7.57 12.44 -9.36
CA TYR A 148 8.57 12.80 -8.35
C TYR A 148 8.10 13.96 -7.49
N LEU A 149 7.54 15.02 -8.08
CA LEU A 149 6.99 16.15 -7.32
C LEU A 149 5.88 15.71 -6.37
N LEU A 150 4.98 14.83 -6.83
CA LEU A 150 3.94 14.24 -5.99
C LEU A 150 4.53 13.42 -4.85
N ALA A 151 5.52 12.56 -5.12
CA ALA A 151 6.18 11.76 -4.10
C ALA A 151 6.85 12.64 -3.04
N PHE A 152 7.62 13.66 -3.44
CA PHE A 152 8.26 14.59 -2.51
C PHE A 152 7.24 15.38 -1.68
N ALA A 153 6.13 15.82 -2.29
CA ALA A 153 5.05 16.47 -1.54
C ALA A 153 4.45 15.53 -0.50
N LEU A 154 4.20 14.26 -0.84
CA LEU A 154 3.70 13.25 0.10
C LEU A 154 4.69 12.95 1.23
N TYR A 155 6.00 12.90 0.93
CA TYR A 155 7.02 12.77 1.96
C TYR A 155 7.06 13.99 2.89
N ALA A 156 6.91 15.21 2.36
CA ALA A 156 6.83 16.41 3.17
C ALA A 156 5.60 16.39 4.08
N VAL A 157 4.44 15.94 3.57
CA VAL A 157 3.23 15.73 4.38
C VAL A 157 3.50 14.71 5.49
N ALA A 158 4.03 13.54 5.15
CA ALA A 158 4.37 12.50 6.12
C ALA A 158 5.34 13.02 7.20
N PHE A 159 6.35 13.80 6.80
CA PHE A 159 7.30 14.42 7.73
C PHE A 159 6.61 15.40 8.69
N VAL A 160 5.76 16.30 8.18
CA VAL A 160 5.03 17.25 9.00
C VAL A 160 4.12 16.52 10.00
N LEU A 161 3.39 15.50 9.55
CA LEU A 161 2.52 14.70 10.41
C LEU A 161 3.30 13.95 11.50
N ALA A 162 4.44 13.37 11.13
CA ALA A 162 5.33 12.70 12.08
C ALA A 162 5.89 13.69 13.12
N SER A 163 6.35 14.86 12.69
CA SER A 163 6.98 15.87 13.57
C SER A 163 6.04 16.46 14.63
N ARG A 164 4.73 16.36 14.44
CA ARG A 164 3.73 16.82 15.41
C ARG A 164 3.42 15.77 16.48
N ARG A 165 3.85 14.53 16.25
CA ARG A 165 3.32 13.34 16.92
C ARG A 165 4.36 12.53 17.67
N PHE A 166 5.62 12.66 17.27
CA PHE A 166 6.80 12.05 17.87
C PHE A 166 7.76 13.15 18.32
#